data_AF-A0A932JEJ8-F1
#
_entry.id   AF-A0A932JEJ8-F1
#
_cell.length_a   1.000
_cell.length_b   1.000
_cell.length_c   1.000
_cell.angle_alpha   90.00
_cell.angle_beta   90.00
_cell.angle_gamma   90.00
#
_symmetry.space_group_name_H-M   'P 1'
#
loop_
_entity.id
_entity.type
_entity.pdbx_description
1 polymer ?
#
loop_
_entity_poly.entity_id
_entity_poly.type
_entity_poly.pdbx_seq_one_letter_code
_entity_poly.pdbx_strand_id
1 'polypeptide(L)'
;MVKSLFSLLVLLIVVHTVHAQIGVTALIKTKFTDARTGQPVSLKYELVPSGGGAKIRGSTPSSGEFEQILTPGETYKVNCRMADGIAAPITFTLKPSSSYYELSQTLAVKILKKDDILGDWTLFQTAKSTLTSESDLMGIKDMITANRGLYVSISVAGDMEVKGKAIAKAAKKPKPVKKSKKTTAAVEQPIVDIVAERVAAVNAFFAQNLKPEALKRVTVKSGASRAGSNAWAVVGDIKSMD
;
A
#
# COMPACT_ATOMS: atom_id res chain seq x y z
N MET A 1 60.91 -32.61 -9.01
CA MET A 1 60.57 -32.08 -7.66
C MET A 1 59.86 -30.71 -7.66
N VAL A 2 59.57 -30.09 -8.81
CA VAL A 2 58.95 -28.73 -8.85
C VAL A 2 57.41 -28.75 -8.85
N LYS A 3 56.79 -29.89 -9.17
CA LYS A 3 55.31 -30.04 -9.18
C LYS A 3 54.67 -30.10 -7.79
N SER A 4 55.43 -30.42 -6.74
CA SER A 4 54.92 -30.53 -5.36
C SER A 4 54.78 -29.16 -4.67
N LEU A 5 55.63 -28.20 -5.02
CA LEU A 5 55.60 -26.86 -4.43
C LEU A 5 54.41 -26.02 -4.92
N PHE A 6 53.96 -26.25 -6.15
CA PHE A 6 52.83 -25.52 -6.74
C PHE A 6 51.49 -25.97 -6.15
N SER A 7 51.33 -27.26 -5.80
CA SER A 7 50.12 -27.74 -5.11
C SER A 7 49.99 -27.20 -3.69
N LEU A 8 51.09 -26.91 -3.00
CA LEU A 8 51.06 -26.35 -1.65
C LEU A 8 50.75 -24.84 -1.66
N LEU A 9 51.18 -24.11 -2.70
CA LEU A 9 50.89 -22.68 -2.86
C LEU A 9 49.43 -22.41 -3.26
N VAL A 10 48.80 -23.32 -4.02
CA VAL A 10 47.39 -23.21 -4.40
C VAL A 10 46.44 -23.54 -3.23
N LEU A 11 46.89 -24.31 -2.23
CA LEU A 11 46.09 -24.61 -1.03
C LEU A 11 46.06 -23.43 -0.03
N LEU A 12 47.02 -22.49 -0.11
CA LEU A 12 47.13 -21.37 0.83
C LEU A 12 46.34 -20.12 0.42
N ILE A 13 45.81 -20.06 -0.81
CA ILE A 13 45.08 -18.87 -1.34
C ILE A 13 43.55 -19.03 -1.18
N VAL A 14 43.06 -20.20 -0.79
CA VAL A 14 41.63 -20.42 -0.48
C VAL A 14 41.37 -20.36 1.03
N VAL A 15 42.14 -19.58 1.77
CA VAL A 15 41.60 -18.94 2.98
C VAL A 15 40.86 -17.70 2.50
N HIS A 16 39.72 -17.91 1.84
CA HIS A 16 38.72 -16.86 1.74
C HIS A 16 38.42 -16.50 3.18
N THR A 17 38.85 -15.30 3.55
CA THR A 17 38.39 -14.63 4.76
C THR A 17 36.87 -14.61 4.68
N VAL A 18 36.25 -15.61 5.29
CA VAL A 18 34.92 -15.47 5.86
C VAL A 18 35.13 -14.44 6.95
N HIS A 19 35.10 -13.17 6.55
CA HIS A 19 34.72 -12.11 7.45
C HIS A 19 33.27 -12.45 7.78
N ALA A 20 33.09 -13.30 8.79
CA ALA A 20 31.93 -13.19 9.64
C ALA A 20 31.88 -11.70 9.96
N GLN A 21 30.94 -10.99 9.35
CA GLN A 21 30.64 -9.62 9.75
C GLN A 21 30.26 -9.75 11.21
N ILE A 22 31.24 -9.53 12.09
CA ILE A 22 31.05 -9.34 13.52
C ILE A 22 29.93 -8.32 13.57
N GLY A 23 28.77 -8.75 14.07
CA GLY A 23 27.49 -8.09 13.88
C GLY A 23 27.60 -6.60 14.19
N VAL A 24 27.81 -5.80 13.14
CA VAL A 24 27.81 -4.35 13.29
C VAL A 24 26.37 -4.02 13.65
N THR A 25 26.20 -3.45 14.83
CA THR A 25 24.89 -3.16 15.41
C THR A 25 24.67 -1.66 15.39
N ALA A 26 23.46 -1.24 15.06
CA ALA A 26 23.03 0.14 15.20
C ALA A 26 22.04 0.22 16.36
N LEU A 27 22.31 1.06 17.37
CA LEU A 27 21.34 1.35 18.41
C LEU A 27 20.44 2.49 17.94
N ILE A 28 19.16 2.20 17.73
CA ILE A 28 18.20 3.18 17.25
C ILE A 28 17.31 3.61 18.41
N LYS A 29 17.39 4.90 18.76
CA LYS A 29 16.55 5.57 19.76
C LYS A 29 15.39 6.22 19.01
N THR A 30 14.19 5.66 19.16
CA THR A 30 13.03 6.08 18.38
C THR A 30 11.96 6.67 19.28
N LYS A 31 11.35 7.77 18.84
CA LYS A 31 10.15 8.36 19.45
C LYS A 31 8.97 8.29 18.49
N PHE A 32 7.87 7.67 18.90
CA PHE A 32 6.61 7.73 18.17
C PHE A 32 5.81 8.97 18.56
N THR A 33 5.34 9.70 17.56
CA THR A 33 4.45 10.86 17.73
C THR A 33 3.21 10.72 16.85
N ASP A 34 2.07 11.25 17.26
CA ASP A 34 0.88 11.35 16.40
C ASP A 34 1.14 12.38 15.31
N ALA A 35 1.04 11.98 14.04
CA ALA A 35 1.25 12.84 12.89
C ALA A 35 0.35 14.09 12.85
N ARG A 36 -0.81 14.05 13.52
CA ARG A 36 -1.77 15.16 13.57
C ARG A 36 -1.49 16.14 14.70
N THR A 37 -1.08 15.65 15.87
CA THR A 37 -0.95 16.48 17.08
C THR A 37 0.49 16.75 17.47
N GLY A 38 1.45 16.00 16.92
CA GLY A 38 2.86 16.02 17.32
C GLY A 38 3.12 15.43 18.70
N GLN A 39 2.09 14.99 19.41
CA GLN A 39 2.21 14.47 20.77
C GLN A 39 2.78 13.05 20.78
N PRO A 40 3.55 12.67 21.80
CA PRO A 40 4.02 11.29 21.95
C PRO A 40 2.87 10.29 22.04
N VAL A 41 3.09 9.08 21.52
CA VAL A 41 2.08 8.01 21.52
C VAL A 41 2.61 6.73 22.14
N SER A 42 1.86 6.20 23.10
CA SER A 42 2.04 4.86 23.67
C SER A 42 1.40 3.82 22.74
N LEU A 43 2.17 2.86 22.26
CA LEU A 43 1.69 1.85 21.32
C LEU A 43 2.50 0.55 21.40
N LYS A 44 1.95 -0.54 20.87
CA LYS A 44 2.68 -1.78 20.59
C LYS A 44 3.21 -1.71 19.16
N TYR A 45 4.46 -2.11 18.93
CA TYR A 45 5.08 -2.10 17.60
C TYR A 45 5.66 -3.45 17.22
N GLU A 46 5.69 -3.73 15.92
CA GLU A 46 6.42 -4.84 15.30
C GLU A 46 7.32 -4.27 14.19
N LEU A 47 8.63 -4.45 14.30
CA LEU A 47 9.62 -4.16 13.27
C LEU A 47 9.84 -5.42 12.43
N VAL A 48 9.61 -5.30 11.13
CA VAL A 48 9.77 -6.38 10.15
C VAL A 48 10.91 -6.01 9.20
N PRO A 49 12.05 -6.70 9.25
CA PRO A 49 13.15 -6.48 8.31
C PRO A 49 12.76 -6.96 6.91
N SER A 50 13.11 -6.18 5.88
CA SER A 50 12.87 -6.52 4.48
C SER A 50 13.71 -7.72 4.02
N GLY A 51 14.92 -7.89 4.57
CA GLY A 51 15.84 -9.00 4.28
C GLY A 51 15.42 -10.37 4.82
N GLY A 52 14.24 -10.51 5.43
CA GLY A 52 13.71 -11.82 5.88
C GLY A 52 14.18 -12.28 7.26
N GLY A 53 14.72 -11.38 8.08
CA GLY A 53 15.14 -11.65 9.47
C GLY A 53 13.99 -11.80 10.47
N ALA A 54 14.35 -12.08 11.73
CA ALA A 54 13.39 -12.19 12.83
C ALA A 54 12.67 -10.85 13.08
N LYS A 55 11.37 -10.94 13.32
CA LYS A 55 10.54 -9.78 13.68
C LYS A 55 10.82 -9.38 15.12
N ILE A 56 10.91 -8.08 15.37
CA ILE A 56 11.13 -7.53 16.71
C ILE A 56 9.83 -6.91 17.19
N ARG A 57 9.40 -7.23 18.40
CA ARG A 57 8.16 -6.70 18.99
C ARG A 57 8.47 -5.95 20.28
N GLY A 58 7.74 -4.88 20.52
CA GLY A 58 7.85 -4.12 21.75
C GLY A 58 6.63 -3.25 21.99
N SER A 59 6.70 -2.46 23.05
CA SER A 59 5.71 -1.45 23.40
C SER A 59 6.41 -0.22 23.92
N THR A 60 5.87 0.95 23.62
CA THR A 60 6.36 2.22 24.16
C THR A 60 5.59 2.61 25.42
N PRO A 61 6.25 3.29 26.37
CA PRO A 61 5.57 4.00 27.46
C PRO A 61 4.88 5.26 26.92
N SER A 62 4.26 6.04 27.79
CA SER A 62 3.58 7.31 27.45
C SER A 62 4.48 8.36 26.79
N SER A 63 5.81 8.29 26.98
CA SER A 63 6.77 9.15 26.28
C SER A 63 6.95 8.80 24.79
N GLY A 64 6.41 7.66 24.34
CA GLY A 64 6.52 7.17 22.97
C GLY A 64 7.92 6.68 22.58
N GLU A 65 8.84 6.59 23.53
CA GLU A 65 10.26 6.32 23.27
C GLU A 65 10.61 4.84 23.46
N PHE A 66 11.48 4.31 22.60
CA PHE A 66 12.11 3.00 22.77
C PHE A 66 13.49 2.98 22.12
N GLU A 67 14.31 2.03 22.56
CA GLU A 67 15.61 1.76 21.97
C GLU A 67 15.66 0.34 21.43
N GLN A 68 16.26 0.17 20.26
CA GLN A 68 16.37 -1.14 19.64
C GLN A 68 17.68 -1.28 18.89
N ILE A 69 18.36 -2.41 19.08
CA ILE A 69 19.49 -2.80 18.25
C ILE A 69 18.97 -3.37 16.93
N LEU A 70 19.38 -2.77 15.83
CA LEU A 70 19.01 -3.13 14.46
C LEU A 70 20.24 -3.32 13.56
N THR A 71 20.03 -4.00 12.44
CA THR A 71 21.07 -4.29 11.44
C THR A 71 21.29 -3.07 10.53
N PRO A 72 22.51 -2.54 10.40
CA PRO A 72 22.84 -1.48 9.46
C PRO A 72 22.53 -1.87 8.01
N GLY A 73 22.11 -0.91 7.19
CA GLY A 73 21.78 -1.13 5.77
C GLY A 73 20.43 -1.83 5.53
N GLU A 74 19.77 -2.35 6.57
CA GLU A 74 18.49 -3.01 6.46
C GLU A 74 17.34 -1.99 6.40
N THR A 75 16.25 -2.37 5.72
CA THR A 75 15.01 -1.61 5.69
C THR A 75 14.00 -2.27 6.60
N TYR A 76 13.37 -1.47 7.48
CA TYR A 76 12.40 -1.96 8.43
C TYR A 76 11.02 -1.38 8.15
N LYS A 77 10.03 -2.27 8.06
CA LYS A 77 8.61 -1.91 8.12
C LYS A 77 8.16 -1.95 9.58
N VAL A 78 7.59 -0.85 10.04
CA VAL A 78 7.02 -0.67 11.38
C VAL A 78 5.51 -0.83 11.29
N ASN A 79 4.99 -1.82 11.99
CA ASN A 79 3.55 -1.99 12.19
C ASN A 79 3.21 -1.59 13.62
N CYS A 80 2.39 -0.55 13.79
CA CYS A 80 1.97 -0.09 15.12
C CYS A 80 0.52 -0.46 15.42
N ARG A 81 0.26 -0.81 16.68
CA ARG A 81 -1.06 -1.17 17.21
C ARG A 81 -1.32 -0.40 18.49
N MET A 82 -2.52 0.12 18.64
CA MET A 82 -2.97 0.82 19.83
C MET A 82 -4.22 0.13 20.39
N ALA A 83 -4.58 0.45 21.63
CA ALA A 83 -5.79 -0.10 22.24
C ALA A 83 -7.07 0.33 21.49
N ASP A 84 -7.08 1.56 20.98
CA ASP A 84 -8.23 2.24 20.37
C ASP A 84 -8.02 2.54 18.88
N GLY A 85 -6.99 1.97 18.25
CA GLY A 85 -6.67 2.34 16.88
C GLY A 85 -5.56 1.56 16.21
N ILE A 86 -5.44 1.82 14.92
CA ILE A 86 -4.45 1.21 14.04
C ILE A 86 -3.67 2.34 13.39
N ALA A 87 -2.35 2.16 13.26
CA ALA A 87 -1.52 3.08 12.52
C ALA A 87 -1.37 2.66 11.05
N ALA A 88 -1.21 3.64 10.17
CA ALA A 88 -0.61 3.38 8.87
C ALA A 88 0.82 2.81 9.04
N PRO A 89 1.23 1.80 8.26
CA PRO A 89 2.59 1.28 8.32
C PRO A 89 3.61 2.36 7.96
N ILE A 90 4.77 2.34 8.62
CA ILE A 90 5.88 3.25 8.37
C ILE A 90 7.08 2.41 7.92
N THR A 91 7.87 2.92 6.98
CA THR A 91 9.13 2.26 6.59
C THR A 91 10.29 3.22 6.81
N PHE A 92 11.40 2.72 7.33
CA PHE A 92 12.66 3.46 7.39
C PHE A 92 13.82 2.55 7.02
N THR A 93 14.89 3.14 6.46
CA THR A 93 16.10 2.42 6.06
C THR A 93 17.28 2.92 6.87
N LEU A 94 18.03 2.00 7.44
CA LEU A 94 19.24 2.32 8.18
C LEU A 94 20.41 2.50 7.22
N LYS A 95 21.31 3.44 7.53
CA LYS A 95 22.53 3.61 6.73
C LYS A 95 23.41 2.37 6.90
N PRO A 96 24.00 1.84 5.80
CA PRO A 96 25.05 0.84 5.91
C PRO A 96 26.22 1.40 6.72
N SER A 97 26.76 0.59 7.62
CA SER A 97 27.94 0.95 8.41
C SER A 97 28.77 -0.30 8.69
N SER A 98 30.08 -0.13 8.75
CA SER A 98 31.03 -1.16 9.21
C SER A 98 31.39 -1.00 10.70
N SER A 99 30.89 0.03 11.37
CA SER A 99 31.08 0.30 12.80
C SER A 99 29.76 0.58 13.51
N TYR A 100 29.76 0.36 14.83
CA TYR A 100 28.63 0.73 15.70
C TYR A 100 28.28 2.21 15.53
N TYR A 101 26.99 2.51 15.53
CA TYR A 101 26.50 3.89 15.60
C TYR A 101 25.17 3.95 16.33
N GLU A 102 24.88 5.16 16.84
CA GLU A 102 23.59 5.49 17.42
C GLU A 102 22.82 6.43 16.50
N LEU A 103 21.53 6.18 16.36
CA LEU A 103 20.63 7.07 15.61
C LEU A 103 19.44 7.42 16.47
N SER A 104 19.22 8.71 16.68
CA SER A 104 17.98 9.23 17.25
C SER A 104 17.03 9.63 16.13
N GLN A 105 15.79 9.14 16.17
CA GLN A 105 14.78 9.46 15.17
C GLN A 105 13.40 9.63 15.80
N THR A 106 12.56 10.43 15.15
CA THR A 106 11.14 10.55 15.46
C THR A 106 10.33 9.99 14.30
N LEU A 107 9.44 9.05 14.60
CA LEU A 107 8.52 8.47 13.62
C LEU A 107 7.12 9.01 13.88
N ALA A 108 6.62 9.81 12.92
CA ALA A 108 5.26 10.32 12.94
C ALA A 108 4.29 9.23 12.49
N VAL A 109 3.38 8.85 13.39
CA VAL A 109 2.41 7.78 13.22
C VAL A 109 1.08 8.38 12.81
N LYS A 110 0.58 7.99 11.64
CA LYS A 110 -0.79 8.33 11.23
C LYS A 110 -1.76 7.34 11.87
N ILE A 111 -2.43 7.79 12.92
CA ILE A 111 -3.53 7.05 13.57
C ILE A 111 -4.74 7.08 12.63
N LEU A 112 -5.21 5.92 12.22
CA LEU A 112 -6.39 5.77 11.39
C LEU A 112 -7.65 5.78 12.24
N LYS A 113 -8.67 6.49 11.77
CA LYS A 113 -10.03 6.51 12.32
C LYS A 113 -11.03 6.07 11.27
N LYS A 114 -12.22 5.67 11.73
CA LYS A 114 -13.34 5.40 10.84
C LYS A 114 -13.55 6.58 9.87
N ASP A 115 -13.82 6.25 8.62
CA ASP A 115 -14.06 7.18 7.51
C ASP A 115 -12.82 7.99 7.04
N ASP A 116 -11.64 7.74 7.61
CA ASP A 116 -10.40 8.30 7.07
C ASP A 116 -10.13 7.80 5.65
N ILE A 117 -9.72 8.72 4.79
CA ILE A 117 -9.34 8.41 3.41
C ILE A 117 -7.98 7.71 3.40
N LEU A 118 -7.96 6.52 2.78
CA LEU A 118 -6.76 5.71 2.58
C LEU A 118 -6.12 5.99 1.22
N GLY A 119 -6.92 6.36 0.22
CA GLY A 119 -6.44 6.79 -1.08
C GLY A 119 -7.57 6.96 -2.10
N ASP A 120 -7.26 7.72 -3.16
CA ASP A 120 -8.08 7.94 -4.34
C ASP A 120 -7.22 7.62 -5.57
N TRP A 121 -7.77 6.85 -6.52
CA TRP A 121 -6.99 6.28 -7.62
C TRP A 121 -7.76 6.26 -8.94
N THR A 122 -6.98 6.18 -10.02
CA THR A 122 -7.49 5.86 -11.37
C THR A 122 -7.07 4.43 -11.73
N LEU A 123 -7.88 3.47 -11.28
CA LEU A 123 -7.61 2.03 -11.49
C LEU A 123 -8.07 1.54 -12.87
N PHE A 124 -8.92 2.30 -13.55
CA PHE A 124 -9.48 1.92 -14.85
C PHE A 124 -9.29 3.02 -15.89
N GLN A 125 -9.10 2.64 -17.14
CA GLN A 125 -9.24 3.56 -18.27
C GLN A 125 -10.72 3.69 -18.67
N THR A 126 -11.06 4.78 -19.33
CA THR A 126 -12.40 4.99 -19.92
C THR A 126 -12.83 3.79 -20.75
N ALA A 127 -14.07 3.35 -20.55
CA ALA A 127 -14.71 2.21 -21.17
C ALA A 127 -14.01 0.85 -20.96
N LYS A 128 -13.07 0.75 -19.99
CA LYS A 128 -12.39 -0.50 -19.64
C LYS A 128 -12.70 -0.95 -18.22
N SER A 129 -12.82 -2.27 -18.04
CA SER A 129 -12.94 -2.95 -16.74
C SER A 129 -11.63 -3.61 -16.28
N THR A 130 -10.59 -3.57 -17.12
CA THR A 130 -9.26 -4.07 -16.76
C THR A 130 -8.51 -3.06 -15.91
N LEU A 131 -7.88 -3.53 -14.83
CA LEU A 131 -7.03 -2.72 -13.97
C LEU A 131 -5.83 -2.17 -14.75
N THR A 132 -5.52 -0.89 -14.58
CA THR A 132 -4.33 -0.23 -15.14
C THR A 132 -3.06 -0.60 -14.39
N SER A 133 -3.17 -0.75 -13.07
CA SER A 133 -2.13 -1.16 -12.15
C SER A 133 -2.76 -1.80 -10.92
N GLU A 134 -2.02 -2.70 -10.29
CA GLU A 134 -2.40 -3.35 -9.03
C GLU A 134 -1.67 -2.77 -7.82
N SER A 135 -0.69 -1.88 -8.02
CA SER A 135 0.19 -1.36 -6.96
C SER A 135 -0.58 -0.74 -5.79
N ASP A 136 -1.63 0.03 -6.09
CA ASP A 136 -2.44 0.71 -5.08
C ASP A 136 -3.27 -0.29 -4.25
N LEU A 137 -3.85 -1.29 -4.91
CA LEU A 137 -4.59 -2.36 -4.25
C LEU A 137 -3.66 -3.27 -3.44
N MET A 138 -2.42 -3.46 -3.88
CA MET A 138 -1.37 -4.15 -3.13
C MET A 138 -1.05 -3.43 -1.82
N GLY A 139 -0.99 -2.09 -1.84
CA GLY A 139 -0.82 -1.26 -0.64
C GLY A 139 -1.96 -1.47 0.36
N ILE A 140 -3.20 -1.52 -0.11
CA ILE A 140 -4.38 -1.81 0.73
C ILE A 140 -4.32 -3.22 1.31
N LYS A 141 -4.02 -4.22 0.48
CA LYS A 141 -3.82 -5.62 0.91
C LYS A 141 -2.78 -5.69 2.03
N ASP A 142 -1.66 -5.00 1.89
CA ASP A 142 -0.58 -5.01 2.88
C ASP A 142 -0.97 -4.29 4.18
N MET A 143 -1.75 -3.21 4.11
CA MET A 143 -2.31 -2.55 5.28
C MET A 143 -3.26 -3.48 6.05
N ILE A 144 -4.16 -4.17 5.36
CA ILE A 144 -5.12 -5.10 5.98
C ILE A 144 -4.41 -6.31 6.58
N THR A 145 -3.33 -6.78 5.93
CA THR A 145 -2.54 -7.92 6.40
C THR A 145 -1.74 -7.57 7.66
N ALA A 146 -1.12 -6.38 7.69
CA ALA A 146 -0.40 -5.90 8.86
C ALA A 146 -1.32 -5.63 10.05
N ASN A 147 -2.54 -5.16 9.76
CA ASN A 147 -3.48 -4.65 10.73
C ASN A 147 -4.74 -5.49 10.75
N ARG A 148 -4.75 -6.54 11.59
CA ARG A 148 -5.84 -7.53 11.67
C ARG A 148 -7.20 -6.94 12.12
N GLY A 149 -7.23 -5.80 12.81
CA GLY A 149 -8.46 -5.09 13.19
C GLY A 149 -8.99 -4.11 12.14
N LEU A 150 -8.27 -3.86 11.05
CA LEU A 150 -8.63 -2.87 10.04
C LEU A 150 -9.65 -3.45 9.06
N TYR A 151 -10.75 -2.73 8.86
CA TYR A 151 -11.73 -2.94 7.80
C TYR A 151 -11.67 -1.80 6.80
N VAL A 152 -11.73 -2.11 5.51
CA VAL A 152 -11.60 -1.15 4.41
C VAL A 152 -12.84 -1.21 3.52
N SER A 153 -13.41 -0.05 3.23
CA SER A 153 -14.48 0.10 2.24
C SER A 153 -13.91 0.76 0.99
N ILE A 154 -13.99 0.07 -0.14
CA ILE A 154 -13.57 0.55 -1.45
C ILE A 154 -14.81 0.84 -2.27
N SER A 155 -14.86 2.02 -2.85
CA SER A 155 -15.94 2.40 -3.76
C SER A 155 -15.35 2.56 -5.16
N VAL A 156 -16.06 2.04 -6.16
CA VAL A 156 -15.65 2.04 -7.56
C VAL A 156 -16.72 2.75 -8.38
N ALA A 157 -16.29 3.68 -9.22
CA ALA A 157 -17.18 4.47 -10.05
C ALA A 157 -17.14 4.03 -11.52
N GLY A 158 -18.22 4.37 -12.23
CA GLY A 158 -18.28 4.30 -13.68
C GLY A 158 -17.41 5.38 -14.30
N ASP A 159 -17.40 5.40 -15.63
CA ASP A 159 -16.83 6.54 -16.32
C ASP A 159 -17.58 7.80 -15.93
N MET A 160 -16.85 8.90 -15.82
CA MET A 160 -17.51 10.19 -15.67
C MET A 160 -18.40 10.38 -16.88
N GLU A 161 -19.68 10.68 -16.66
CA GLU A 161 -20.46 11.36 -17.70
C GLU A 161 -19.66 12.62 -18.05
N VAL A 162 -19.07 12.64 -19.24
CA VAL A 162 -18.66 13.92 -19.83
C VAL A 162 -19.97 14.69 -19.91
N LYS A 163 -20.12 15.74 -19.09
CA LYS A 163 -21.25 16.68 -19.19
C LYS A 163 -21.25 17.28 -20.60
N GLY A 164 -21.88 16.57 -21.51
CA GLY A 164 -21.98 16.85 -22.92
C GLY A 164 -23.42 16.66 -23.34
N LYS A 165 -24.21 17.71 -23.10
CA LYS A 165 -25.57 17.96 -23.60
C LYS A 165 -26.58 16.80 -23.43
N ALA A 166 -27.47 16.99 -22.47
CA ALA A 166 -28.82 16.41 -22.54
C ALA A 166 -29.46 16.78 -23.89
N ILE A 167 -29.51 15.82 -24.83
CA ILE A 167 -30.40 15.92 -25.97
C ILE A 167 -31.74 15.40 -25.49
N ALA A 168 -32.62 16.33 -25.15
CA ALA A 168 -34.02 16.06 -24.93
C ALA A 168 -34.60 15.26 -26.11
N LYS A 169 -35.18 14.10 -25.82
CA LYS A 169 -36.09 13.42 -26.75
C LYS A 169 -37.29 14.33 -27.01
N ALA A 170 -37.26 15.10 -28.09
CA ALA A 170 -38.45 15.75 -28.65
C ALA A 170 -38.98 14.91 -29.82
N ALA A 171 -40.27 14.61 -29.74
CA ALA A 171 -41.01 13.72 -30.63
C ALA A 171 -41.07 14.19 -32.10
N LYS A 172 -41.19 13.20 -32.98
CA LYS A 172 -41.35 13.25 -34.44
C LYS A 172 -42.36 14.29 -34.95
N LYS A 173 -42.04 14.93 -36.08
CA LYS A 173 -42.92 15.07 -37.28
C LYS A 173 -42.07 15.15 -38.57
N PRO A 174 -42.54 14.67 -39.75
CA PRO A 174 -41.66 14.39 -40.90
C PRO A 174 -41.79 15.33 -42.13
N LYS A 175 -40.69 15.33 -42.94
CA LYS A 175 -40.47 15.64 -44.38
C LYS A 175 -40.27 17.10 -44.87
N PRO A 176 -39.58 17.36 -46.02
CA PRO A 176 -38.70 16.51 -46.86
C PRO A 176 -37.33 17.12 -47.32
N VAL A 177 -36.38 16.20 -47.55
CA VAL A 177 -35.14 16.15 -48.39
C VAL A 177 -34.59 17.39 -49.15
N LYS A 178 -33.30 17.72 -48.92
CA LYS A 178 -32.33 18.08 -49.99
C LYS A 178 -30.84 17.88 -49.60
N LYS A 179 -30.13 17.16 -50.47
CA LYS A 179 -28.67 16.90 -50.71
C LYS A 179 -27.56 17.39 -49.73
N SER A 180 -26.76 16.39 -49.33
CA SER A 180 -25.28 16.33 -49.28
C SER A 180 -24.48 17.17 -48.28
N LYS A 181 -23.99 16.52 -47.21
CA LYS A 181 -22.56 16.49 -46.87
C LYS A 181 -22.25 15.27 -46.01
N LYS A 182 -21.21 14.52 -46.40
CA LYS A 182 -20.69 13.32 -45.74
C LYS A 182 -20.02 13.77 -44.43
N THR A 183 -20.77 13.78 -43.33
CA THR A 183 -20.23 13.99 -41.99
C THR A 183 -20.06 12.62 -41.35
N THR A 184 -18.81 12.27 -41.09
CA THR A 184 -18.40 11.10 -40.32
C THR A 184 -19.17 11.09 -39.01
N ALA A 185 -20.08 10.12 -38.85
CA ALA A 185 -20.77 9.91 -37.59
C ALA A 185 -19.70 9.57 -36.54
N ALA A 186 -19.56 10.44 -35.54
CA ALA A 186 -18.91 10.04 -34.30
C ALA A 186 -19.71 8.85 -33.77
N VAL A 187 -19.06 7.69 -33.71
CA VAL A 187 -19.61 6.50 -33.09
C VAL A 187 -19.82 6.87 -31.63
N GLU A 188 -21.06 7.21 -31.28
CA GLU A 188 -21.53 7.34 -29.92
C GLU A 188 -21.43 5.93 -29.32
N GLN A 189 -20.27 5.61 -28.73
CA GLN A 189 -20.09 4.35 -28.05
C GLN A 189 -21.11 4.32 -26.90
N PRO A 190 -21.93 3.27 -26.79
CA PRO A 190 -22.84 3.13 -25.68
C PRO A 190 -22.03 3.17 -24.39
N ILE A 191 -22.43 4.02 -23.45
CA ILE A 191 -21.92 3.99 -22.08
C ILE A 191 -22.38 2.65 -21.51
N VAL A 192 -21.55 1.61 -21.63
CA VAL A 192 -21.75 0.36 -20.93
C VAL A 192 -21.62 0.71 -19.45
N ASP A 193 -22.63 0.37 -18.65
CA ASP A 193 -22.55 0.43 -17.20
C ASP A 193 -21.54 -0.63 -16.72
N ILE A 194 -20.26 -0.31 -16.91
CA ILE A 194 -19.10 -1.18 -16.67
C ILE A 194 -18.75 -1.26 -15.18
N VAL A 195 -19.51 -0.58 -14.32
CA VAL A 195 -19.25 -0.49 -12.88
C VAL A 195 -19.28 -1.87 -12.24
N ALA A 196 -20.23 -2.72 -12.63
CA ALA A 196 -20.32 -4.08 -12.11
C ALA A 196 -19.07 -4.90 -12.44
N GLU A 197 -18.56 -4.80 -13.67
CA GLU A 197 -17.33 -5.48 -14.08
C GLU A 197 -16.10 -4.94 -13.35
N ARG A 198 -16.02 -3.62 -13.16
CA ARG A 198 -14.92 -2.99 -12.39
C ARG A 198 -14.93 -3.42 -10.93
N VAL A 199 -16.12 -3.44 -10.30
CA VAL A 199 -16.29 -3.98 -8.93
C VAL A 199 -15.87 -5.44 -8.89
N ALA A 200 -16.25 -6.25 -9.88
CA ALA A 200 -15.83 -7.64 -9.98
C ALA A 200 -14.31 -7.79 -10.13
N ALA A 201 -13.65 -6.93 -10.92
CA ALA A 201 -12.20 -6.93 -11.09
C ALA A 201 -11.46 -6.63 -9.78
N VAL A 202 -11.89 -5.62 -9.02
CA VAL A 202 -11.31 -5.31 -7.70
C VAL A 202 -11.56 -6.45 -6.70
N ASN A 203 -12.77 -7.03 -6.68
CA ASN A 203 -13.06 -8.19 -5.84
C ASN A 203 -12.19 -9.40 -6.21
N ALA A 204 -12.01 -9.67 -7.50
CA ALA A 204 -11.16 -10.75 -7.98
C ALA A 204 -9.70 -10.57 -7.55
N PHE A 205 -9.17 -9.33 -7.63
CA PHE A 205 -7.84 -9.01 -7.11
C PHE A 205 -7.70 -9.39 -5.64
N PHE A 206 -8.62 -8.93 -4.77
CA PHE A 206 -8.53 -9.24 -3.34
C PHE A 206 -8.76 -10.73 -3.04
N ALA A 207 -9.64 -11.41 -3.77
CA ALA A 207 -9.88 -12.84 -3.60
C ALA A 207 -8.63 -13.67 -3.94
N GLN A 208 -7.84 -13.25 -4.93
CA GLN A 208 -6.58 -13.91 -5.30
C GLN A 208 -5.43 -13.61 -4.33
N ASN A 209 -5.44 -12.43 -3.70
CA ASN A 209 -4.28 -11.92 -2.95
C ASN A 209 -4.45 -11.91 -1.42
N LEU A 210 -5.66 -12.13 -0.90
CA LEU A 210 -5.93 -12.19 0.53
C LEU A 210 -6.38 -13.58 0.98
N LYS A 211 -5.94 -13.96 2.19
CA LYS A 211 -6.48 -15.12 2.89
C LYS A 211 -7.97 -14.90 3.21
N PRO A 212 -8.79 -15.96 3.31
CA PRO A 212 -10.24 -15.84 3.57
C PRO A 212 -10.60 -14.97 4.79
N GLU A 213 -9.81 -15.01 5.86
CA GLU A 213 -10.02 -14.17 7.05
C GLU A 213 -9.80 -12.67 6.78
N ALA A 214 -8.82 -12.33 5.95
CA ALA A 214 -8.52 -10.95 5.59
C ALA A 214 -9.50 -10.41 4.53
N LEU A 215 -9.98 -11.28 3.63
CA LEU A 215 -10.94 -10.92 2.60
C LEU A 215 -12.27 -10.40 3.19
N LYS A 216 -12.73 -10.99 4.31
CA LYS A 216 -13.93 -10.53 5.05
C LYS A 216 -13.84 -9.08 5.56
N ARG A 217 -12.66 -8.47 5.53
CA ARG A 217 -12.39 -7.11 6.01
C ARG A 217 -12.30 -6.09 4.88
N VAL A 218 -12.48 -6.51 3.63
CA VAL A 218 -12.62 -5.64 2.46
C VAL A 218 -14.08 -5.65 2.03
N THR A 219 -14.67 -4.48 1.79
CA THR A 219 -15.95 -4.37 1.12
C THR A 219 -15.77 -3.50 -0.12
N VAL A 220 -16.12 -4.03 -1.29
CA VAL A 220 -16.08 -3.30 -2.56
C VAL A 220 -17.50 -3.06 -3.04
N LYS A 221 -17.84 -1.81 -3.35
CA LYS A 221 -19.17 -1.42 -3.84
C LYS A 221 -19.09 -0.40 -4.96
N SER A 222 -20.19 -0.20 -5.67
CA SER A 222 -20.33 0.94 -6.57
C SER A 222 -20.38 2.25 -5.76
N GLY A 223 -19.87 3.32 -6.34
CA GLY A 223 -19.92 4.65 -5.77
C GLY A 223 -20.00 5.76 -6.82
N ALA A 224 -20.28 6.97 -6.36
CA ALA A 224 -20.32 8.16 -7.22
C ALA A 224 -18.92 8.56 -7.72
N SER A 225 -18.84 9.03 -8.97
CA SER A 225 -17.56 9.48 -9.52
C SER A 225 -16.96 10.65 -8.72
N ARG A 226 -15.63 10.63 -8.52
CA ARG A 226 -14.86 11.71 -7.91
C ARG A 226 -13.99 12.37 -8.97
N ALA A 227 -13.73 13.68 -8.81
CA ALA A 227 -12.89 14.41 -9.75
C ALA A 227 -11.50 13.74 -9.85
N GLY A 228 -11.17 13.19 -11.02
CA GLY A 228 -9.87 12.58 -11.28
C GLY A 228 -9.64 11.21 -10.64
N SER A 229 -10.66 10.54 -10.12
CA SER A 229 -10.52 9.19 -9.54
C SER A 229 -11.77 8.34 -9.78
N ASN A 230 -11.56 7.08 -10.14
CA ASN A 230 -12.63 6.10 -10.36
C ASN A 230 -12.64 4.96 -9.34
N ALA A 231 -11.74 5.00 -8.36
CA ALA A 231 -11.83 4.19 -7.15
C ALA A 231 -11.26 4.97 -5.96
N TRP A 232 -11.81 4.74 -4.77
CA TRP A 232 -11.26 5.27 -3.53
C TRP A 232 -11.52 4.33 -2.38
N ALA A 233 -10.63 4.35 -1.38
CA ALA A 233 -10.77 3.57 -0.17
C ALA A 233 -10.86 4.47 1.05
N VAL A 234 -11.70 4.05 1.98
CA VAL A 234 -11.81 4.63 3.32
C VAL A 234 -11.70 3.54 4.36
N VAL A 235 -11.32 3.93 5.57
CA VAL A 235 -11.43 3.06 6.75
C VAL A 235 -12.91 2.79 7.00
N GLY A 236 -13.33 1.54 6.83
CA GLY A 236 -14.70 1.13 7.09
C GLY A 236 -15.00 1.01 8.58
N ASP A 237 -14.11 0.34 9.31
CA ASP A 237 -14.21 0.14 10.75
C ASP A 237 -12.84 -0.26 11.33
N ILE A 238 -12.67 -0.11 12.65
CA ILE A 238 -11.50 -0.56 13.39
C ILE A 238 -11.97 -1.34 14.61
N LYS A 239 -11.70 -2.64 14.62
CA LYS A 239 -12.01 -3.49 15.77
C LYS A 239 -10.80 -3.64 16.68
N SER A 240 -11.03 -3.49 17.99
CA SER A 240 -10.04 -3.85 19.01
C SER A 240 -9.61 -5.29 18.84
N MET A 241 -8.33 -5.54 19.06
CA MET A 241 -7.74 -6.86 19.04
C MET A 241 -7.24 -7.18 20.45
N ASP A 242 -8.19 -7.33 21.36
CA ASP A 242 -7.94 -7.92 22.68
C ASP A 242 -7.66 -9.42 22.55
#